data_AF-A0A8B7DQY8-F1
#
_entry.id   AF-A0A8B7DQY8-F1
#
_cell.length_a   1.000
_cell.length_b   1.000
_cell.length_c   1.000
_cell.angle_alpha   90.00
_cell.angle_beta   90.00
_cell.angle_gamma   90.00
#
_symmetry.space_group_name_H-M   'P 1'
#
loop_
_entity.id
_entity.type
_entity.pdbx_description
1 polymer ?
#
loop_
_entity_poly.entity_id
_entity_poly.type
_entity_poly.pdbx_seq_one_letter_code
_entity_poly.pdbx_strand_id
1 'polypeptide(L)'
;MSDSESDQSSQFSMMEELVTDLASWSCSFNITLTALAALLTILRKICPDLPKSPKTVMQSEIYKKEVRDSSYCYFGIKQGIVNRLSQLVAKGTTVNQVIMLQFNIDGLLLFKSSKIQLWPILCLMEHFDGVVQTNRESFTVALYCGNSKPTDINAFLKDFVEEIKDLQETGIIFNNVCYEIKISALVCDTPA
;
A
#
# COMPACT_ATOMS: atom_id res chain seq x y z
N MET A 1 49.90 14.44 -0.57
CA MET A 1 49.07 13.30 -0.13
C MET A 1 47.64 13.67 -0.46
N SER A 2 47.20 13.41 -1.69
CA SER A 2 45.96 13.95 -2.25
C SER A 2 45.31 12.98 -3.25
N ASP A 3 45.31 11.68 -2.94
CA ASP A 3 44.76 10.61 -3.81
C ASP A 3 43.96 9.56 -3.01
N SER A 4 43.21 9.95 -1.98
CA SER A 4 42.47 8.95 -1.15
C SER A 4 41.03 9.32 -0.83
N GLU A 5 40.53 10.49 -1.25
CA GLU A 5 39.13 10.89 -1.05
C GLU A 5 38.21 10.54 -2.23
N SER A 6 38.76 10.30 -3.43
CA SER A 6 37.97 10.00 -4.63
C SER A 6 37.44 8.56 -4.73
N ASP A 7 38.07 7.61 -4.04
CA ASP A 7 37.71 6.18 -4.10
C ASP A 7 36.60 5.76 -3.12
N GLN A 8 36.39 6.53 -2.04
CA GLN A 8 35.33 6.22 -1.07
C GLN A 8 33.96 6.69 -1.54
N SER A 9 33.89 7.81 -2.27
CA SER A 9 32.64 8.32 -2.84
C SER A 9 32.08 7.43 -3.95
N SER A 10 32.94 6.78 -4.73
CA SER A 10 32.54 5.89 -5.82
C SER A 10 32.01 4.55 -5.31
N GLN A 11 32.62 3.99 -4.26
CA GLN A 11 32.15 2.75 -3.62
C GLN A 11 30.80 2.92 -2.91
N PHE A 12 30.58 4.08 -2.27
CA PHE A 12 29.31 4.39 -1.62
C PHE A 12 28.17 4.53 -2.64
N SER A 13 28.42 5.23 -3.75
CA SER A 13 27.46 5.41 -4.85
C SER A 13 27.05 4.08 -5.50
N MET A 14 27.99 3.16 -5.70
CA MET A 14 27.72 1.87 -6.33
C MET A 14 26.89 0.94 -5.43
N MET A 15 27.05 1.05 -4.12
CA MET A 15 26.27 0.27 -3.14
C MET A 15 24.81 0.75 -3.08
N GLU A 16 24.58 2.06 -3.14
CA GLU A 16 23.23 2.64 -3.13
C GLU A 16 22.43 2.26 -4.39
N GLU A 17 23.09 2.22 -5.55
CA GLU A 17 22.52 1.75 -6.81
C GLU A 17 22.12 0.26 -6.72
N LEU A 18 23.01 -0.59 -6.20
CA LEU A 18 22.73 -2.03 -6.02
C LEU A 18 21.55 -2.29 -5.08
N VAL A 19 21.42 -1.53 -3.99
CA VAL A 19 20.29 -1.66 -3.05
C VAL A 19 18.99 -1.25 -3.73
N THR A 20 19.01 -0.17 -4.51
CA THR A 20 17.86 0.31 -5.28
C THR A 20 17.42 -0.71 -6.32
N ASP A 21 18.35 -1.31 -7.05
CA ASP A 21 18.07 -2.33 -8.06
C ASP A 21 17.49 -3.60 -7.44
N LEU A 22 18.04 -4.05 -6.31
CA LEU A 22 17.51 -5.20 -5.56
C LEU A 22 16.09 -4.93 -5.05
N ALA A 23 15.83 -3.72 -4.57
CA ALA A 23 14.49 -3.31 -4.13
C ALA A 23 13.51 -3.34 -5.32
N SER A 24 13.85 -2.68 -6.43
CA SER A 24 13.04 -2.65 -7.64
C SER A 24 12.78 -4.05 -8.20
N TRP A 25 13.81 -4.89 -8.29
CA TRP A 25 13.68 -6.29 -8.72
C TRP A 25 12.73 -7.07 -7.79
N SER A 26 12.91 -6.95 -6.48
CA SER A 26 12.07 -7.67 -5.52
C SER A 26 10.59 -7.29 -5.64
N CYS A 27 10.30 -6.01 -5.87
CA CYS A 27 8.97 -5.49 -6.13
C CYS A 27 8.39 -6.00 -7.46
N SER A 28 9.13 -5.87 -8.56
CA SER A 28 8.67 -6.25 -9.89
C SER A 28 8.32 -7.72 -10.03
N PHE A 29 9.00 -8.59 -9.27
CA PHE A 29 8.80 -10.04 -9.30
C PHE A 29 8.01 -10.59 -8.11
N ASN A 30 7.43 -9.74 -7.26
CA ASN A 30 6.69 -10.14 -6.05
C ASN A 30 7.47 -11.12 -5.16
N ILE A 31 8.76 -10.88 -5.01
CA ILE A 31 9.64 -11.75 -4.21
C ILE A 31 9.27 -11.61 -2.74
N THR A 32 9.03 -12.75 -2.07
CA THR A 32 8.74 -12.74 -0.63
C THR A 32 9.92 -12.20 0.17
N LEU A 33 9.66 -11.53 1.29
CA LEU A 33 10.71 -11.03 2.19
C LEU A 33 11.63 -12.17 2.68
N THR A 34 11.10 -13.39 2.82
CA THR A 34 11.89 -14.58 3.18
C THR A 34 12.87 -14.98 2.08
N ALA A 35 12.43 -15.00 0.83
CA ALA A 35 13.30 -15.27 -0.32
C ALA A 35 14.36 -14.17 -0.49
N LEU A 36 13.97 -12.90 -0.32
CA LEU A 36 14.91 -11.78 -0.33
C LEU A 36 15.92 -11.89 0.83
N ALA A 37 15.51 -12.29 2.03
CA ALA A 37 16.43 -12.51 3.16
C ALA A 37 17.45 -13.61 2.88
N ALA A 38 17.00 -14.72 2.27
CA ALA A 38 17.89 -15.81 1.86
C ALA A 38 18.91 -15.34 0.82
N LEU A 39 18.45 -14.56 -0.18
CA LEU A 39 19.32 -13.97 -1.20
C LEU A 39 20.34 -13.00 -0.60
N LEU A 40 19.92 -12.10 0.29
CA LEU A 40 20.81 -11.16 0.99
C LEU A 40 21.85 -11.90 1.83
N THR A 41 21.50 -13.04 2.41
CA THR A 41 22.46 -13.88 3.16
C THR A 41 23.57 -14.43 2.26
N ILE A 42 23.25 -14.75 1.01
CA ILE A 42 24.24 -15.22 0.02
C ILE A 42 25.08 -14.03 -0.46
N LEU A 43 24.44 -12.93 -0.85
CA LEU A 43 25.11 -11.74 -1.38
C LEU A 43 26.05 -11.09 -0.37
N ARG A 44 25.73 -11.14 0.93
CA ARG A 44 26.61 -10.62 2.00
C ARG A 44 27.93 -11.35 2.17
N LYS A 45 28.08 -12.54 1.57
CA LYS A 45 29.39 -13.23 1.50
C LYS A 45 30.35 -12.54 0.52
N ILE A 46 29.79 -11.84 -0.47
CA ILE A 46 30.53 -11.15 -1.53
C ILE A 46 30.60 -9.64 -1.20
N CYS A 47 29.51 -9.07 -0.67
CA CYS A 47 29.39 -7.66 -0.31
C CYS A 47 28.95 -7.51 1.17
N PRO A 48 29.88 -7.43 2.13
CA PRO A 48 29.56 -7.45 3.56
C PRO A 48 28.71 -6.25 4.03
N ASP A 49 28.81 -5.12 3.32
CA ASP A 49 28.13 -3.84 3.59
C ASP A 49 26.67 -3.81 3.15
N LEU A 50 26.18 -4.85 2.47
CA LEU A 50 24.79 -4.93 2.04
C LEU A 50 23.84 -5.05 3.25
N PRO A 51 22.66 -4.42 3.24
CA PRO A 51 21.73 -4.49 4.35
C PRO A 51 21.31 -5.94 4.65
N LYS A 52 21.38 -6.32 5.93
CA LYS A 52 20.99 -7.66 6.38
C LYS A 52 19.47 -7.90 6.31
N SER A 53 18.70 -6.82 6.42
CA SER A 53 17.25 -6.88 6.48
C SER A 53 16.65 -6.52 5.12
N PRO A 54 15.80 -7.40 4.53
CA PRO A 54 14.97 -7.07 3.38
C PRO A 54 14.19 -5.76 3.56
N LYS A 55 13.77 -5.45 4.79
CA LYS A 55 13.03 -4.20 5.10
C LYS A 55 13.89 -2.94 4.90
N THR A 56 15.20 -3.06 5.12
CA THR A 56 16.15 -1.96 4.92
C THR A 56 16.45 -1.79 3.42
N VAL A 57 16.50 -2.89 2.66
CA VAL A 57 16.62 -2.85 1.20
C VAL A 57 15.38 -2.21 0.58
N MET A 58 14.19 -2.59 1.03
CA MET A 58 12.93 -2.06 0.52
C MET A 58 12.61 -0.65 1.03
N GLN A 59 13.54 0.04 1.71
CA GLN A 59 13.38 1.38 2.31
C GLN A 59 11.93 1.70 2.63
N SER A 60 11.30 0.90 3.50
CA SER A 60 9.95 1.24 3.94
C SER A 60 10.10 2.43 4.88
N GLU A 61 10.24 3.63 4.33
CA GLU A 61 9.77 4.81 5.02
C GLU A 61 8.31 4.51 5.31
N ILE A 62 8.03 4.14 6.55
CA ILE A 62 6.67 4.08 7.05
C ILE A 62 6.16 5.50 6.80
N TYR A 63 5.34 5.68 5.76
CA TYR A 63 4.77 6.97 5.40
C TYR A 63 4.14 7.55 6.66
N LYS A 64 4.88 8.46 7.33
CA LYS A 64 4.41 9.18 8.50
C LYS A 64 3.50 10.28 7.99
N LYS A 65 2.35 9.90 7.45
CA LYS A 65 1.25 10.84 7.26
C LYS A 65 0.84 11.28 8.66
N GLU A 66 0.69 12.58 8.87
CA GLU A 66 0.38 13.15 10.19
C GLU A 66 -0.78 12.39 10.86
N VAL A 67 -0.39 11.69 11.90
CA VAL A 67 -1.26 10.81 12.66
C VAL A 67 -2.02 11.72 13.62
N ARG A 68 -3.30 12.04 13.32
CA ARG A 68 -4.16 12.91 14.16
C ARG A 68 -4.28 12.40 15.61
N ASP A 69 -4.09 11.09 15.81
CA ASP A 69 -3.95 10.38 17.08
C ASP A 69 -3.14 9.14 16.78
N SER A 70 -2.13 8.76 17.60
CA SER A 70 -1.12 7.69 17.34
C SER A 70 -1.64 6.33 16.85
N SER A 71 -2.95 6.18 16.84
CA SER A 71 -3.75 5.01 16.54
C SER A 71 -4.52 5.08 15.21
N TYR A 72 -4.54 6.18 14.46
CA TYR A 72 -5.30 6.30 13.20
C TYR A 72 -4.46 6.86 12.04
N CYS A 73 -4.55 6.22 10.88
CA CYS A 73 -3.92 6.66 9.64
C CYS A 73 -4.93 6.62 8.49
N TYR A 74 -5.03 7.71 7.73
CA TYR A 74 -5.88 7.80 6.55
C TYR A 74 -5.05 7.83 5.26
N PHE A 75 -5.06 6.76 4.48
CA PHE A 75 -4.29 6.66 3.23
C PHE A 75 -4.99 7.38 2.08
N GLY A 76 -6.31 7.24 1.98
CA GLY A 76 -7.15 7.89 0.98
C GLY A 76 -7.60 6.96 -0.16
N ILE A 77 -8.85 7.14 -0.57
CA ILE A 77 -9.52 6.37 -1.62
C ILE A 77 -8.95 6.74 -2.98
N LYS A 78 -8.83 8.04 -3.27
CA LYS A 78 -8.33 8.58 -4.54
C LYS A 78 -6.93 8.08 -4.83
N GLN A 79 -6.04 8.13 -3.84
CA GLN A 79 -4.67 7.65 -4.00
C GLN A 79 -4.63 6.16 -4.30
N GLY A 80 -5.44 5.36 -3.60
CA GLY A 80 -5.57 3.93 -3.84
C GLY A 80 -6.06 3.62 -5.27
N ILE A 81 -7.07 4.34 -5.74
CA ILE A 81 -7.60 4.19 -7.11
C ILE A 81 -6.55 4.58 -8.16
N VAL A 82 -5.86 5.72 -8.00
CA VAL A 82 -4.82 6.17 -8.94
C VAL A 82 -3.67 5.16 -9.02
N ASN A 83 -3.21 4.66 -7.87
CA ASN A 83 -2.18 3.62 -7.82
C ASN A 83 -2.65 2.36 -8.54
N ARG A 84 -3.92 1.98 -8.34
CA ARG A 84 -4.50 0.80 -8.98
C ARG A 84 -4.66 0.95 -10.49
N LEU A 85 -5.15 2.09 -10.95
CA LEU A 85 -5.25 2.43 -12.36
C LEU A 85 -3.87 2.38 -13.03
N SER A 86 -2.84 2.94 -12.37
CA SER A 86 -1.46 2.92 -12.86
C SER A 86 -0.94 1.49 -13.06
N GLN A 87 -1.22 0.59 -12.11
CA GLN A 87 -0.85 -0.83 -12.22
C GLN A 87 -1.59 -1.55 -13.36
N LEU A 88 -2.89 -1.26 -13.55
CA LEU A 88 -3.70 -1.87 -14.61
C LEU A 88 -3.24 -1.42 -16.00
N VAL A 89 -2.96 -0.12 -16.15
CA VAL A 89 -2.43 0.43 -17.41
C VAL A 89 -1.04 -0.11 -17.72
N ALA A 90 -0.16 -0.25 -16.72
CA ALA A 90 1.16 -0.87 -16.91
C ALA A 90 1.07 -2.34 -17.38
N LYS A 91 -0.02 -3.04 -17.03
CA LYS A 91 -0.33 -4.40 -17.48
C LYS A 91 -1.07 -4.44 -18.83
N GLY A 92 -1.30 -3.29 -19.47
CA GLY A 92 -2.04 -3.19 -20.74
C GLY A 92 -3.54 -3.45 -20.60
N THR A 93 -4.10 -3.35 -19.39
CA THR A 93 -5.52 -3.59 -19.12
C THR A 93 -6.34 -2.32 -19.34
N THR A 94 -7.42 -2.42 -20.13
CA THR A 94 -8.38 -1.33 -20.32
C THR A 94 -9.38 -1.30 -19.18
N VAL A 95 -9.56 -0.13 -18.57
CA VAL A 95 -10.49 0.06 -17.45
C VAL A 95 -11.71 0.86 -17.90
N ASN A 96 -12.91 0.40 -17.52
CA ASN A 96 -14.15 1.11 -17.77
C ASN A 96 -14.17 2.49 -17.11
N GLN A 97 -14.86 3.44 -17.73
CA GLN A 97 -15.04 4.79 -17.17
C GLN A 97 -15.88 4.81 -15.90
N VAL A 98 -16.60 3.72 -15.58
CA VAL A 98 -17.31 3.56 -14.31
C VAL A 98 -16.52 2.61 -13.44
N ILE A 99 -16.02 3.11 -12.31
CA ILE A 99 -15.27 2.34 -11.32
C ILE A 99 -16.24 1.96 -10.19
N MET A 100 -16.44 0.66 -10.03
CA MET A 100 -17.25 0.08 -8.96
C MET A 100 -16.33 -0.29 -7.79
N LEU A 101 -16.67 0.17 -6.59
CA LEU A 101 -15.88 -0.03 -5.37
C LEU A 101 -16.67 -0.82 -4.34
N GLN A 102 -16.03 -1.83 -3.77
CA GLN A 102 -16.49 -2.50 -2.57
C GLN A 102 -15.64 -2.04 -1.39
N PHE A 103 -16.27 -1.79 -0.25
CA PHE A 103 -15.55 -1.47 0.98
C PHE A 103 -15.80 -2.55 2.03
N ASN A 104 -14.77 -2.84 2.81
CA ASN A 104 -14.88 -3.70 3.99
C ASN A 104 -14.31 -2.97 5.21
N ILE A 105 -15.05 -3.05 6.31
CA ILE A 105 -14.68 -2.44 7.58
C ILE A 105 -14.86 -3.49 8.66
N ASP A 106 -13.75 -4.07 9.13
CA ASP A 106 -13.80 -5.18 10.07
C ASP A 106 -12.71 -5.09 11.15
N GLY A 107 -12.99 -5.64 12.33
CA GLY A 107 -12.07 -5.64 13.46
C GLY A 107 -11.29 -6.95 13.54
N LEU A 108 -9.96 -6.89 13.41
CA LEU A 108 -9.09 -8.04 13.60
C LEU A 108 -8.18 -7.90 14.82
N LEU A 109 -8.05 -8.97 15.59
CA LEU A 109 -7.08 -9.06 16.68
C LEU A 109 -5.69 -9.26 16.11
N LEU A 110 -4.78 -8.32 16.38
CA LEU A 110 -3.41 -8.41 15.87
C LEU A 110 -2.57 -9.48 16.59
N PHE A 111 -2.84 -9.71 17.88
CA PHE A 111 -2.10 -10.68 18.68
C PHE A 111 -3.04 -11.48 19.57
N LYS A 112 -2.79 -12.79 19.70
CA LYS A 112 -3.59 -13.71 20.52
C LYS A 112 -3.60 -13.35 22.02
N SER A 113 -2.57 -12.65 22.50
CA SER A 113 -2.35 -12.31 23.90
C SER A 113 -2.48 -10.81 24.21
N SER A 114 -2.74 -9.97 23.20
CA SER A 114 -2.90 -8.53 23.37
C SER A 114 -4.35 -8.13 23.12
N LYS A 115 -4.80 -7.06 23.77
CA LYS A 115 -6.08 -6.41 23.47
C LYS A 115 -6.02 -5.52 22.23
N ILE A 116 -4.86 -5.42 21.57
CA ILE A 116 -4.70 -4.61 20.36
C ILE A 116 -5.58 -5.18 19.25
N GLN A 117 -6.47 -4.32 18.77
CA GLN A 117 -7.37 -4.53 17.65
C GLN A 117 -7.00 -3.56 16.53
N LEU A 118 -7.10 -4.06 15.31
CA LEU A 118 -6.91 -3.31 14.10
C LEU A 118 -8.22 -3.27 13.32
N TRP A 119 -8.58 -2.07 12.87
CA TRP A 119 -9.82 -1.77 12.16
C TRP A 119 -9.43 -1.08 10.85
N PRO A 120 -9.20 -1.84 9.78
CA PRO A 120 -8.94 -1.27 8.48
C PRO A 120 -10.26 -0.91 7.79
N ILE A 121 -10.21 0.15 6.99
CA ILE A 121 -11.16 0.36 5.90
C ILE A 121 -10.43 -0.11 4.65
N LEU A 122 -10.86 -1.24 4.09
CA LEU A 122 -10.33 -1.81 2.86
C LEU A 122 -11.23 -1.44 1.69
N CYS A 123 -10.64 -1.19 0.54
CA CYS A 123 -11.35 -0.95 -0.71
C CYS A 123 -10.90 -1.95 -1.76
N LEU A 124 -11.85 -2.57 -2.43
CA LEU A 124 -11.65 -3.38 -3.61
C LEU A 124 -12.21 -2.63 -4.82
N MET A 125 -11.34 -2.35 -5.77
CA MET A 125 -11.73 -1.83 -7.07
C MET A 125 -12.13 -2.99 -7.98
N GLU A 126 -13.41 -3.05 -8.36
CA GLU A 126 -13.89 -4.09 -9.27
C GLU A 126 -13.39 -3.82 -10.68
N HIS A 127 -12.78 -4.85 -11.28
CA HIS A 127 -12.39 -4.85 -12.67
C HIS A 127 -12.96 -6.10 -13.35
N PHE A 128 -13.82 -5.90 -14.35
CA PHE A 128 -14.42 -6.98 -15.15
C PHE A 128 -13.86 -6.95 -16.56
N ASP A 129 -13.22 -8.04 -16.98
CA ASP A 129 -12.84 -8.26 -18.37
C ASP A 129 -13.88 -9.16 -19.04
N GLY A 130 -14.97 -8.55 -19.51
CA GLY A 130 -16.05 -9.17 -20.27
C GLY A 130 -16.98 -10.14 -19.52
N VAL A 131 -16.46 -10.99 -18.63
CA VAL A 131 -17.23 -12.03 -17.90
C VAL A 131 -16.69 -12.33 -16.50
N VAL A 132 -15.40 -12.11 -16.24
CA VAL A 132 -14.75 -12.50 -14.97
C VAL A 132 -14.11 -11.30 -14.30
N GLN A 133 -14.23 -11.23 -12.97
CA GLN A 133 -13.49 -10.27 -12.16
C GLN A 133 -12.01 -10.67 -12.15
N THR A 134 -11.18 -10.00 -12.95
CA THR A 134 -9.78 -10.41 -13.21
C THR A 134 -8.78 -9.81 -12.23
N ASN A 135 -9.21 -9.06 -11.21
CA ASN A 135 -8.29 -8.54 -10.20
C ASN A 135 -8.96 -8.30 -8.84
N ARG A 136 -8.54 -9.06 -7.82
CA ARG A 136 -9.15 -9.10 -6.47
C ARG A 136 -8.31 -8.44 -5.38
N GLU A 137 -7.23 -7.75 -5.73
CA GLU A 137 -6.40 -7.10 -4.72
C GLU A 137 -7.12 -5.85 -4.18
N SER A 138 -7.39 -5.86 -2.88
CA SER A 138 -7.86 -4.70 -2.14
C SER A 138 -6.67 -3.83 -1.71
N PHE A 139 -6.96 -2.57 -1.42
CA PHE A 139 -6.01 -1.63 -0.83
C PHE A 139 -6.59 -1.01 0.44
N THR A 140 -5.71 -0.58 1.34
CA THR A 140 -6.10 0.06 2.59
C THR A 140 -6.41 1.54 2.36
N VAL A 141 -7.61 1.96 2.73
CA VAL A 141 -8.07 3.37 2.71
C VAL A 141 -7.76 4.05 4.03
N ALA A 142 -8.06 3.38 5.13
CA ALA A 142 -7.79 3.87 6.47
C ALA A 142 -7.42 2.71 7.39
N LEU A 143 -6.73 3.02 8.47
CA LEU A 143 -6.30 2.05 9.46
C LEU A 143 -6.40 2.65 10.85
N TYR A 144 -7.17 2.01 11.71
CA TYR A 144 -7.14 2.27 13.13
C TYR A 144 -6.49 1.10 13.88
N CYS A 145 -5.69 1.39 14.91
CA CYS A 145 -5.01 0.43 15.75
C CYS A 145 -5.07 0.91 17.22
N GLY A 146 -5.77 0.17 18.06
CA GLY A 146 -5.94 0.53 19.47
C GLY A 146 -6.29 -0.67 20.35
N ASN A 147 -6.40 -0.47 21.65
CA ASN A 147 -6.72 -1.55 22.61
C ASN A 147 -8.22 -1.95 22.62
N SER A 148 -9.02 -1.27 21.81
CA SER A 148 -10.45 -1.49 21.63
C SER A 148 -10.86 -1.01 20.25
N LYS A 149 -12.08 -1.33 19.82
CA LYS A 149 -12.72 -0.69 18.66
C LYS A 149 -12.68 0.85 18.75
N PRO A 150 -12.74 1.55 17.60
CA PRO A 150 -12.84 3.01 17.58
C PRO A 150 -13.97 3.47 18.51
N THR A 151 -13.64 4.34 19.46
CA THR A 151 -14.61 4.79 20.48
C THR A 151 -15.63 5.73 19.88
N ASP A 152 -15.18 6.60 18.97
CA ASP A 152 -16.03 7.45 18.14
C ASP A 152 -15.99 6.95 16.69
N ILE A 153 -17.06 6.25 16.29
CA ILE A 153 -17.22 5.72 14.94
C ILE A 153 -17.39 6.86 13.91
N ASN A 154 -18.03 7.97 14.30
CA ASN A 154 -18.22 9.09 13.38
C ASN A 154 -16.89 9.74 13.05
N ALA A 155 -16.02 9.93 14.06
CA ALA A 155 -14.67 10.44 13.86
C ALA A 155 -13.83 9.48 12.99
N PHE A 156 -13.92 8.17 13.24
CA PHE A 156 -13.20 7.15 12.46
C PHE A 156 -13.59 7.12 10.98
N LEU A 157 -14.88 7.28 10.68
CA LEU A 157 -15.42 7.25 9.33
C LEU A 157 -15.41 8.61 8.63
N LYS A 158 -15.09 9.70 9.34
CA LYS A 158 -15.23 11.07 8.83
C LYS A 158 -14.47 11.28 7.53
N ASP A 159 -13.16 11.05 7.54
CA ASP A 159 -12.29 11.27 6.37
C ASP A 159 -12.73 10.39 5.18
N PHE A 160 -13.15 9.14 5.46
CA PHE A 160 -13.69 8.20 4.48
C PHE A 160 -14.98 8.70 3.83
N VAL A 161 -15.94 9.15 4.63
CA VAL A 161 -17.26 9.60 4.16
C VAL A 161 -17.14 10.91 3.39
N GLU A 162 -16.29 11.83 3.85
CA GLU A 162 -16.05 13.10 3.15
C GLU A 162 -15.41 12.85 1.78
N GLU A 163 -14.37 12.02 1.69
CA GLU A 163 -13.70 11.73 0.42
C GLU A 163 -14.60 10.94 -0.53
N ILE A 164 -15.32 9.90 -0.08
CA ILE A 164 -16.13 9.11 -1.01
C ILE A 164 -17.29 9.93 -1.59
N LYS A 165 -17.89 10.85 -0.82
CA LYS A 165 -18.93 11.75 -1.32
C LYS A 165 -18.40 12.68 -2.41
N ASP A 166 -17.27 13.33 -2.14
CA ASP A 166 -16.59 14.17 -3.13
C ASP A 166 -16.30 13.38 -4.41
N LEU A 167 -15.73 12.18 -4.29
CA LEU A 167 -15.41 11.32 -5.43
C LEU A 167 -16.64 10.85 -6.22
N GLN A 168 -17.78 10.60 -5.57
CA GLN A 168 -19.02 10.26 -6.26
C GLN A 168 -19.62 11.45 -7.02
N GLU A 169 -19.37 12.68 -6.56
CA GLU A 169 -19.85 13.91 -7.21
C GLU A 169 -18.90 14.37 -8.34
N THR A 170 -17.59 14.33 -8.11
CA THR A 170 -16.59 14.88 -9.04
C THR A 170 -15.98 13.84 -9.99
N GLY A 171 -16.02 12.56 -9.60
CA GLY A 171 -15.23 11.51 -10.25
C GLY A 171 -13.72 11.67 -10.03
N ILE A 172 -12.92 10.90 -10.77
CA ILE A 172 -11.45 10.94 -10.75
C ILE A 172 -10.91 11.14 -12.16
N ILE A 173 -10.01 12.11 -12.33
CA ILE A 173 -9.29 12.30 -13.59
C ILE A 173 -7.98 11.52 -13.55
N PHE A 174 -7.78 10.61 -14.50
CA PHE A 174 -6.54 9.85 -14.69
C PHE A 174 -6.26 9.70 -16.19
N ASN A 175 -5.04 10.02 -16.64
CA ASN A 175 -4.66 10.03 -18.06
C ASN A 175 -5.67 10.76 -18.98
N ASN A 176 -6.13 11.95 -18.55
CA ASN A 176 -7.13 12.78 -19.25
C ASN A 176 -8.51 12.11 -19.43
N VAL A 177 -8.77 10.98 -18.77
CA VAL A 177 -10.08 10.33 -18.73
C VAL A 177 -10.71 10.60 -17.36
N CYS A 178 -11.98 11.02 -17.37
CA CYS A 178 -12.76 11.14 -16.15
C CYS A 178 -13.47 9.81 -15.85
N TYR A 179 -13.26 9.30 -14.64
CA TYR A 179 -13.84 8.07 -14.14
C TYR A 179 -14.94 8.39 -13.12
N GLU A 180 -16.15 7.90 -13.37
CA GLU A 180 -17.27 7.93 -12.44
C GLU A 180 -17.05 6.90 -11.32
N ILE A 181 -17.26 7.30 -10.07
CA ILE A 181 -17.07 6.42 -8.91
C ILE A 181 -18.43 5.95 -8.39
N LYS A 182 -18.60 4.64 -8.23
CA LYS A 182 -19.80 4.02 -7.64
C LYS A 182 -19.43 3.04 -6.55
N ILE A 183 -20.24 3.01 -5.50
CA ILE A 183 -20.13 1.99 -4.44
C ILE A 183 -21.04 0.84 -4.83
N SER A 184 -20.46 -0.35 -5.02
CA SER A 184 -21.23 -1.57 -5.31
C SER A 184 -21.63 -2.31 -4.05
N ALA A 185 -20.78 -2.33 -3.02
CA ALA A 185 -21.08 -2.98 -1.75
C ALA A 185 -20.31 -2.38 -0.57
N LEU A 186 -20.94 -2.46 0.60
CA LEU A 186 -20.31 -2.36 1.91
C LEU A 186 -20.40 -3.74 2.55
N VAL A 187 -19.26 -4.41 2.67
CA VAL A 187 -19.14 -5.78 3.19
C VAL A 187 -18.75 -5.70 4.66
N CYS A 188 -19.64 -6.14 5.53
CA CYS A 188 -19.42 -6.19 6.97
C CYS A 188 -19.77 -7.58 7.48
N ASP A 189 -19.07 -8.02 8.53
CA ASP A 189 -19.43 -9.26 9.21
C ASP A 189 -20.83 -9.15 9.83
N THR A 190 -21.52 -10.28 9.83
CA THR A 190 -22.85 -10.40 10.44
C THR A 190 -22.71 -10.26 11.96
N PRO A 191 -23.62 -9.54 12.65
CA PRO A 191 -23.59 -9.52 14.11
C PRO A 191 -23.68 -10.94 14.67
N ALA A 192 -22.86 -11.25 15.67
CA ALA A 192 -22.95 -12.48 16.46
C ALA A 192 -24.15 -12.46 17.42
#